data_AF-A0A222EPS2-F1
#
_entry.id   AF-A0A222EPS2-F1
#
_cell.length_a   1.000
_cell.length_b   1.000
_cell.length_c   1.000
_cell.angle_alpha   90.00
_cell.angle_beta   90.00
_cell.angle_gamma   90.00
#
_symmetry.space_group_name_H-M   'P 1'
#
loop_
_entity.id
_entity.type
_entity.pdbx_description
1 polymer ?
#
loop_
_entity_poly.entity_id
_entity_poly.type
_entity_poly.pdbx_seq_one_letter_code
_entity_poly.pdbx_strand_id
1 'polypeptide(L)'
;MKKPIIQSKFKIISLAYKNKIEEMKKEKNVEKIKLEQERNDYWNEVISIDKNNSFSSFKEVNAYRRIKIRCINKNFTIDKNIKLSKEEQKYNKTLEIDKINSEANHLARKITFNPFNIFFIIIFFKFLNIFYKRKNKFINYKYNKLLQKQIIFTNTMAGETFWKKVLRKIIQGTFLFVMAIIIIFPFYWMILTSVRGLDEFDPLAPTSFFPSSYTWEAYRKLFEYVGGSSSMFKVTMQRFFINSILISFTTTILQLLISIIAGFGLANWKTKPQGIILIVMFATVMVPGEAMLIGQYIYIVQLGLKNTFWSLVVPFISNVFTIYLMANAFSSVGKSVKSAAKVDGLSTFKYFWKVALPSVRSTIITSFIISLISSWNAVLWPTMVLGSNSEWVTLPMLLWNLMSIQGGEQGDILEHFARDPQNLKMAGAVVSIMPMIIVFIFANKLIIKGISRDRGDKG
;
A
#
# COMPACT_ATOMS: atom_id res chain seq x y z
N MET A 1 8.56 -69.33 -5.62
CA MET A 1 8.70 -69.75 -4.21
C MET A 1 9.43 -68.67 -3.42
N LYS A 2 8.75 -68.02 -2.48
CA LYS A 2 9.24 -67.33 -1.26
C LYS A 2 8.04 -66.59 -0.60
N LYS A 3 6.97 -67.35 -0.37
CA LYS A 3 5.72 -66.92 0.31
C LYS A 3 5.68 -67.15 1.84
N PRO A 4 6.56 -67.94 2.54
CA PRO A 4 6.33 -68.20 3.97
C PRO A 4 7.09 -67.29 4.95
N ILE A 5 8.13 -66.54 4.55
CA ILE A 5 8.97 -65.77 5.50
C ILE A 5 8.35 -64.40 5.87
N ILE A 6 7.46 -63.87 5.01
CA ILE A 6 6.74 -62.61 5.27
C ILE A 6 5.54 -62.87 6.21
N GLN A 7 4.92 -64.05 6.16
CA GLN A 7 3.76 -64.38 7.00
C GLN A 7 4.12 -64.57 8.48
N SER A 8 5.32 -65.06 8.83
CA SER A 8 5.72 -65.23 10.24
C SER A 8 6.08 -63.91 10.92
N LYS A 9 6.74 -62.97 10.22
CA LYS A 9 6.99 -61.61 10.72
C LYS A 9 5.72 -60.79 10.87
N PHE A 10 4.74 -60.97 9.98
CA PHE A 10 3.42 -60.33 10.10
C PHE A 10 2.61 -60.84 11.29
N LYS A 11 2.72 -62.13 11.64
CA LYS A 11 1.98 -62.71 12.78
C LYS A 11 2.50 -62.17 14.12
N ILE A 12 3.82 -62.02 14.25
CA ILE A 12 4.47 -61.44 15.44
C ILE A 12 4.13 -59.95 15.60
N ILE A 13 4.15 -59.17 14.51
CA ILE A 13 3.77 -57.75 14.52
C ILE A 13 2.26 -57.58 14.81
N SER A 14 1.41 -58.45 14.28
CA SER A 14 -0.04 -58.41 14.54
C SER A 14 -0.38 -58.74 15.99
N LEU A 15 0.37 -59.64 16.65
CA LEU A 15 0.18 -59.97 18.07
C LEU A 15 0.66 -58.83 18.98
N ALA A 16 1.79 -58.21 18.64
CA ALA A 16 2.29 -57.03 19.36
C ALA A 16 1.34 -55.83 19.25
N TYR A 17 0.71 -55.63 18.07
CA TYR A 17 -0.32 -54.61 17.88
C TYR A 17 -1.63 -54.95 18.60
N LYS A 18 -2.05 -56.23 18.62
CA LYS A 18 -3.28 -56.67 19.30
C LYS A 18 -3.19 -56.47 20.81
N ASN A 19 -2.04 -56.78 21.42
CA ASN A 19 -1.81 -56.55 22.85
C ASN A 19 -1.76 -55.04 23.20
N LYS A 20 -1.15 -54.21 22.33
CA LYS A 20 -1.12 -52.75 22.50
C LYS A 20 -2.49 -52.10 22.29
N ILE A 21 -3.33 -52.70 21.45
CA ILE A 21 -4.75 -52.32 21.26
C ILE A 21 -5.59 -52.74 22.48
N GLU A 22 -5.30 -53.87 23.13
CA GLU A 22 -5.98 -54.24 24.39
C GLU A 22 -5.56 -53.38 25.58
N GLU A 23 -4.31 -52.93 25.64
CA GLU A 23 -3.87 -51.87 26.58
C GLU A 23 -4.59 -50.55 26.30
N MET A 24 -4.69 -50.13 25.03
CA MET A 24 -5.37 -48.88 24.65
C MET A 24 -6.91 -48.96 24.71
N LYS A 25 -7.49 -50.17 24.78
CA LYS A 25 -8.94 -50.38 25.00
C LYS A 25 -9.39 -50.02 26.41
N LYS A 26 -8.48 -49.92 27.38
CA LYS A 26 -8.85 -49.50 28.75
C LYS A 26 -9.11 -47.99 28.88
N GLU A 27 -8.85 -47.15 27.87
CA GLU A 27 -9.18 -45.71 27.93
C GLU A 27 -9.73 -45.16 26.58
N LYS A 28 -11.06 -44.93 26.54
CA LYS A 28 -11.82 -44.01 25.65
C LYS A 28 -11.60 -44.08 24.12
N ASN A 29 -11.98 -45.16 23.42
CA ASN A 29 -12.02 -45.15 21.94
C ASN A 29 -12.98 -46.16 21.28
N VAL A 30 -14.27 -46.21 21.63
CA VAL A 30 -15.22 -47.12 20.94
C VAL A 30 -15.69 -46.57 19.59
N GLU A 31 -15.81 -45.25 19.44
CA GLU A 31 -16.37 -44.60 18.24
C GLU A 31 -15.35 -44.48 17.09
N LYS A 32 -14.07 -44.26 17.43
CA LYS A 32 -12.98 -44.20 16.46
C LYS A 32 -12.69 -45.56 15.82
N ILE A 33 -12.86 -46.65 16.58
CA ILE A 33 -12.64 -48.03 16.11
C ILE A 33 -13.72 -48.44 15.10
N LYS A 34 -14.97 -48.01 15.30
CA LYS A 34 -16.08 -48.34 14.40
C LYS A 34 -15.92 -47.68 13.02
N LEU A 35 -15.52 -46.40 13.01
CA LEU A 35 -15.25 -45.64 11.78
C LEU A 35 -14.00 -46.14 11.02
N GLU A 36 -12.99 -46.63 11.73
CA GLU A 36 -11.80 -47.21 11.10
C GLU A 36 -12.07 -48.62 10.53
N GLN A 37 -12.96 -49.41 11.14
CA GLN A 37 -13.43 -50.69 10.58
C GLN A 37 -14.27 -50.48 9.32
N GLU A 38 -15.28 -49.60 9.36
CA GLU A 38 -16.12 -49.32 8.18
C GLU A 38 -15.31 -48.77 7.00
N ARG A 39 -14.30 -47.93 7.29
CA ARG A 39 -13.38 -47.42 6.25
C ARG A 39 -12.55 -48.54 5.63
N ASN A 40 -12.06 -49.50 6.43
CA ASN A 40 -11.23 -50.59 5.93
C ASN A 40 -12.04 -51.61 5.14
N ASP A 41 -13.29 -51.89 5.55
CA ASP A 41 -14.19 -52.78 4.81
C ASP A 41 -14.55 -52.19 3.44
N TYR A 42 -14.80 -50.87 3.38
CA TYR A 42 -15.02 -50.15 2.14
C TYR A 42 -13.80 -50.16 1.20
N TRP A 43 -12.58 -49.98 1.72
CA TRP A 43 -11.37 -50.04 0.89
C TRP A 43 -11.10 -51.46 0.37
N ASN A 44 -11.41 -52.49 1.15
CA ASN A 44 -11.28 -53.88 0.71
C ASN A 44 -12.28 -54.23 -0.40
N GLU A 45 -13.50 -53.68 -0.35
CA GLU A 45 -14.51 -53.81 -1.40
C GLU A 45 -14.13 -53.04 -2.69
N VAL A 46 -13.51 -51.87 -2.56
CA VAL A 46 -12.98 -51.11 -3.70
C VAL A 46 -11.82 -51.86 -4.37
N ILE A 47 -10.93 -52.48 -3.59
CA ILE A 47 -9.78 -53.24 -4.11
C ILE A 47 -10.22 -54.57 -4.76
N SER A 48 -11.32 -55.18 -4.31
CA SER A 48 -11.87 -56.38 -4.94
C SER A 48 -12.52 -56.09 -6.30
N ILE A 49 -13.15 -54.91 -6.45
CA ILE A 49 -13.74 -54.46 -7.73
C ILE A 49 -12.65 -54.07 -8.75
N ASP A 50 -11.54 -53.48 -8.28
CA ASP A 50 -10.40 -53.06 -9.14
C ASP A 50 -9.63 -54.25 -9.73
N LYS A 51 -9.67 -55.42 -9.07
CA LYS A 51 -9.00 -56.64 -9.57
C LYS A 51 -9.68 -57.29 -10.78
N ASN A 52 -10.95 -56.97 -11.06
CA ASN A 52 -11.74 -57.67 -12.09
C ASN A 52 -11.94 -56.88 -13.39
N ASN A 53 -11.50 -55.62 -13.50
CA ASN A 53 -11.68 -54.80 -14.72
C ASN A 53 -10.35 -54.21 -15.21
N SER A 54 -9.82 -54.72 -16.32
CA SER A 54 -8.71 -54.10 -17.04
C SER A 54 -9.21 -52.92 -17.88
N PHE A 55 -9.14 -51.69 -17.35
CA PHE A 55 -9.52 -50.48 -18.09
C PHE A 55 -8.48 -50.15 -19.17
N SER A 56 -8.89 -50.06 -20.43
CA SER A 56 -7.99 -49.91 -21.59
C SER A 56 -7.88 -48.48 -22.14
N SER A 57 -8.66 -47.50 -21.66
CA SER A 57 -8.50 -46.08 -22.08
C SER A 57 -8.72 -45.02 -20.98
N PHE A 58 -8.00 -43.90 -21.10
CA PHE A 58 -8.02 -42.77 -20.15
C PHE A 58 -9.39 -42.06 -20.06
N LYS A 59 -10.23 -42.17 -21.09
CA LYS A 59 -11.61 -41.64 -21.08
C LYS A 59 -12.54 -42.47 -20.19
N GLU A 60 -12.38 -43.79 -20.17
CA GLU A 60 -13.17 -44.71 -19.34
C GLU A 60 -12.85 -44.53 -17.85
N VAL A 61 -11.57 -44.32 -17.51
CA VAL A 61 -11.14 -44.00 -16.14
C VAL A 61 -11.81 -42.71 -15.64
N ASN A 62 -11.94 -41.69 -16.50
CA ASN A 62 -12.59 -40.43 -16.14
C ASN A 62 -14.12 -40.56 -16.08
N ALA A 63 -14.75 -41.40 -16.89
CA ALA A 63 -16.17 -41.70 -16.81
C ALA A 63 -16.53 -42.48 -15.53
N TYR A 64 -15.73 -43.50 -15.19
CA TYR A 64 -15.88 -44.29 -13.97
C TYR A 64 -15.69 -43.43 -12.71
N ARG A 65 -14.71 -42.51 -12.71
CA ARG A 65 -14.51 -41.53 -11.63
C ARG A 65 -15.69 -40.57 -11.44
N ARG A 66 -16.35 -40.14 -12.53
CA ARG A 66 -17.56 -39.29 -12.45
C ARG A 66 -18.75 -40.04 -11.89
N ILE A 67 -18.95 -41.31 -12.26
CA ILE A 67 -20.02 -42.17 -11.72
C ILE A 67 -19.78 -42.43 -10.22
N LYS A 68 -18.53 -42.72 -9.83
CA LYS A 68 -18.13 -42.91 -8.42
C LYS A 68 -18.46 -41.69 -7.55
N ILE A 69 -18.20 -40.48 -8.04
CA ILE A 69 -18.54 -39.23 -7.32
C ILE A 69 -20.08 -39.02 -7.27
N ARG A 70 -20.82 -39.38 -8.32
CA ARG A 70 -22.28 -39.29 -8.34
C ARG A 70 -22.96 -40.27 -7.38
N CYS A 71 -22.46 -41.50 -7.26
CA CYS A 71 -22.99 -42.50 -6.33
C CYS A 71 -22.68 -42.15 -4.86
N ILE A 72 -21.49 -41.61 -4.58
CA ILE A 72 -21.15 -41.07 -3.24
C ILE A 72 -22.10 -39.94 -2.83
N ASN A 73 -22.55 -39.10 -3.78
CA ASN A 73 -23.51 -38.02 -3.50
C ASN A 73 -24.98 -38.47 -3.46
N LYS A 74 -25.34 -39.66 -3.99
CA LYS A 74 -26.74 -40.14 -4.02
C LYS A 74 -27.12 -41.06 -2.86
N ASN A 75 -26.16 -41.65 -2.15
CA ASN A 75 -26.42 -42.52 -0.98
C ASN A 75 -26.32 -41.81 0.38
N PHE A 76 -26.13 -40.48 0.41
CA PHE A 76 -26.28 -39.66 1.62
C PHE A 76 -27.64 -38.96 1.64
N THR A 77 -28.73 -39.74 1.57
CA THR A 77 -30.00 -39.32 2.16
C THR A 77 -29.90 -39.58 3.66
N ILE A 78 -29.56 -38.51 4.39
CA ILE A 78 -29.38 -38.52 5.84
C ILE A 78 -30.70 -38.93 6.51
N ASP A 79 -30.64 -40.05 7.21
CA ASP A 79 -31.59 -40.45 8.24
C ASP A 79 -31.73 -39.30 9.25
N LYS A 80 -32.94 -38.73 9.39
CA LYS A 80 -33.20 -37.45 10.10
C LYS A 80 -32.84 -37.45 11.60
N ASN A 81 -32.42 -38.59 12.15
CA ASN A 81 -32.14 -38.78 13.58
C ASN A 81 -30.65 -38.94 13.94
N ILE A 82 -29.72 -38.76 13.01
CA ILE A 82 -28.28 -38.79 13.32
C ILE A 82 -27.82 -37.38 13.75
N LYS A 83 -27.28 -37.24 14.97
CA LYS A 83 -26.66 -36.00 15.47
C LYS A 83 -25.55 -35.56 14.53
N LEU A 84 -25.83 -34.57 13.67
CA LEU A 84 -24.87 -33.92 12.79
C LEU A 84 -23.62 -33.50 13.58
N SER A 85 -22.44 -33.75 13.01
CA SER A 85 -21.18 -33.33 13.61
C SER A 85 -21.20 -31.80 13.85
N LYS A 86 -20.51 -31.32 14.91
CA LYS A 86 -20.44 -29.88 15.23
C LYS A 86 -19.96 -29.00 14.05
N GLU A 87 -19.32 -29.60 13.06
CA GLU A 87 -18.78 -28.94 11.87
C GLU A 87 -19.83 -28.78 10.74
N GLU A 88 -20.72 -29.76 10.53
CA GLU A 88 -21.85 -29.66 9.58
C GLU A 88 -22.92 -28.66 10.06
N GLN A 89 -23.17 -28.63 11.36
CA GLN A 89 -24.02 -27.59 11.98
C GLN A 89 -23.50 -26.17 11.70
N LYS A 90 -22.18 -26.03 11.49
CA LYS A 90 -21.52 -24.74 11.24
C LYS A 90 -21.57 -24.33 9.76
N TYR A 91 -21.63 -25.29 8.84
CA TYR A 91 -21.86 -25.04 7.41
C TYR A 91 -23.32 -24.64 7.13
N ASN A 92 -24.29 -25.30 7.79
CA ASN A 92 -25.70 -24.92 7.71
C ASN A 92 -25.96 -23.48 8.19
N LYS A 93 -25.23 -23.01 9.20
CA LYS A 93 -25.22 -21.59 9.60
C LYS A 93 -24.79 -20.62 8.50
N THR A 94 -24.01 -21.07 7.53
CA THR A 94 -23.56 -20.24 6.39
C THR A 94 -24.65 -20.13 5.32
N LEU A 95 -25.40 -21.21 5.09
CA LEU A 95 -26.60 -21.23 4.24
C LEU A 95 -27.75 -20.39 4.82
N GLU A 96 -27.89 -20.37 6.16
CA GLU A 96 -28.84 -19.47 6.84
C GLU A 96 -28.51 -17.99 6.63
N ILE A 97 -27.22 -17.60 6.65
CA ILE A 97 -26.78 -16.22 6.41
C ILE A 97 -27.14 -15.74 5.00
N ASP A 98 -27.00 -16.60 3.98
CA ASP A 98 -27.34 -16.21 2.60
C ASP A 98 -28.87 -16.08 2.42
N LYS A 99 -29.69 -16.87 3.14
CA LYS A 99 -31.15 -16.67 3.20
C LYS A 99 -31.55 -15.37 3.89
N ILE A 100 -30.95 -15.06 5.05
CA ILE A 100 -31.17 -13.80 5.78
C ILE A 100 -30.84 -12.59 4.89
N ASN A 101 -29.81 -12.69 4.04
CA ASN A 101 -29.48 -11.62 3.09
C ASN A 101 -30.53 -11.42 1.99
N SER A 102 -31.14 -12.50 1.48
CA SER A 102 -32.21 -12.37 0.49
C SER A 102 -33.45 -11.69 1.08
N GLU A 103 -33.80 -12.02 2.33
CA GLU A 103 -34.93 -11.41 3.04
C GLU A 103 -34.63 -9.94 3.40
N ALA A 104 -33.42 -9.63 3.86
CA ALA A 104 -33.01 -8.26 4.16
C ALA A 104 -33.01 -7.37 2.90
N ASN A 105 -32.54 -7.87 1.75
CA ASN A 105 -32.59 -7.14 0.48
C ASN A 105 -34.02 -6.91 0.00
N HIS A 106 -34.90 -7.88 0.22
CA HIS A 106 -36.33 -7.76 -0.11
C HIS A 106 -37.02 -6.73 0.79
N LEU A 107 -36.73 -6.71 2.10
CA LEU A 107 -37.24 -5.74 3.06
C LEU A 107 -36.72 -4.31 2.79
N ALA A 108 -35.43 -4.16 2.45
CA ALA A 108 -34.85 -2.86 2.11
C ALA A 108 -35.54 -2.20 0.90
N ARG A 109 -35.91 -3.00 -0.11
CA ARG A 109 -36.68 -2.51 -1.27
C ARG A 109 -38.13 -2.14 -0.94
N LYS A 110 -38.69 -2.71 0.13
CA LYS A 110 -40.10 -2.50 0.52
C LYS A 110 -40.28 -1.30 1.45
N ILE A 111 -39.27 -0.96 2.24
CA ILE A 111 -39.34 0.08 3.29
C ILE A 111 -38.93 1.48 2.78
N THR A 112 -38.11 1.58 1.72
CA THR A 112 -37.59 2.87 1.24
C THR A 112 -37.81 3.04 -0.26
N PHE A 113 -38.44 4.14 -0.69
CA PHE A 113 -38.64 4.48 -2.11
C PHE A 113 -37.47 5.28 -2.72
N ASN A 114 -36.53 5.77 -1.91
CA ASN A 114 -35.38 6.53 -2.41
C ASN A 114 -34.23 5.58 -2.82
N PRO A 115 -33.82 5.54 -4.10
CA PRO A 115 -32.80 4.62 -4.60
C PRO A 115 -31.43 4.80 -3.94
N PHE A 116 -31.12 6.00 -3.45
CA PHE A 116 -29.87 6.29 -2.74
C PHE A 116 -29.81 5.58 -1.38
N ASN A 117 -30.91 5.59 -0.61
CA ASN A 117 -30.96 4.93 0.70
C ASN A 117 -30.93 3.40 0.58
N ILE A 118 -31.59 2.84 -0.44
CA ILE A 118 -31.53 1.40 -0.75
C ILE A 118 -30.08 0.97 -1.04
N PHE A 119 -29.35 1.76 -1.82
CA PHE A 119 -27.95 1.47 -2.17
C PHE A 119 -27.05 1.39 -0.93
N PHE A 120 -27.16 2.36 -0.01
CA PHE A 120 -26.39 2.35 1.24
C PHE A 120 -26.77 1.19 2.16
N ILE A 121 -28.05 0.85 2.29
CA ILE A 121 -28.52 -0.28 3.10
C ILE A 121 -27.95 -1.60 2.53
N ILE A 122 -28.02 -1.80 1.21
CA ILE A 122 -27.46 -3.01 0.56
C ILE A 122 -25.95 -3.10 0.77
N ILE A 123 -25.22 -1.98 0.67
CA ILE A 123 -23.78 -1.95 0.94
C ILE A 123 -23.48 -2.29 2.40
N PHE A 124 -24.25 -1.73 3.34
CA PHE A 124 -24.08 -2.00 4.76
C PHE A 124 -24.30 -3.47 5.10
N PHE A 125 -25.35 -4.10 4.58
CA PHE A 125 -25.59 -5.54 4.74
C PHE A 125 -24.50 -6.40 4.07
N LYS A 126 -24.04 -6.03 2.87
CA LYS A 126 -22.89 -6.70 2.22
C LYS A 126 -21.62 -6.59 3.06
N PHE A 127 -21.36 -5.43 3.66
CA PHE A 127 -20.20 -5.19 4.51
C PHE A 127 -20.27 -6.03 5.80
N LEU A 128 -21.41 -6.04 6.49
CA LEU A 128 -21.68 -6.91 7.64
C LEU A 128 -21.46 -8.38 7.28
N ASN A 129 -21.95 -8.83 6.12
CA ASN A 129 -21.76 -10.19 5.66
C ASN A 129 -20.27 -10.53 5.42
N ILE A 130 -19.51 -9.64 4.79
CA ILE A 130 -18.05 -9.81 4.62
C ILE A 130 -17.37 -9.94 5.98
N PHE A 131 -17.76 -9.12 6.96
CA PHE A 131 -17.22 -9.16 8.31
C PHE A 131 -17.56 -10.47 9.03
N TYR A 132 -18.81 -10.92 8.98
CA TYR A 132 -19.25 -12.20 9.55
C TYR A 132 -18.60 -13.41 8.86
N LYS A 133 -18.50 -13.41 7.53
CA LYS A 133 -17.79 -14.45 6.76
C LYS A 133 -16.30 -14.50 7.14
N ARG A 134 -15.66 -13.34 7.32
CA ARG A 134 -14.26 -13.27 7.81
C ARG A 134 -14.14 -13.83 9.23
N LYS A 135 -15.03 -13.46 10.15
CA LYS A 135 -15.05 -13.99 11.53
C LYS A 135 -15.24 -15.51 11.54
N ASN A 136 -16.18 -16.04 10.75
CA ASN A 136 -16.42 -17.49 10.68
C ASN A 136 -15.23 -18.24 10.05
N LYS A 137 -14.60 -17.66 9.02
CA LYS A 137 -13.37 -18.19 8.41
C LYS A 137 -12.20 -18.21 9.39
N PHE A 138 -12.11 -17.21 10.28
CA PHE A 138 -11.10 -17.12 11.34
C PHE A 138 -11.34 -18.19 12.41
N ILE A 139 -12.57 -18.35 12.90
CA ILE A 139 -12.93 -19.37 13.88
C ILE A 139 -12.67 -20.79 13.31
N ASN A 140 -12.94 -21.01 12.02
CA ASN A 140 -12.74 -22.30 11.35
C ASN A 140 -11.41 -22.42 10.60
N TYR A 141 -10.41 -21.60 10.94
CA TYR A 141 -9.18 -21.50 10.17
C TYR A 141 -8.46 -22.85 10.00
N LYS A 142 -8.36 -23.65 11.07
CA LYS A 142 -7.68 -24.96 11.05
C LYS A 142 -8.38 -25.97 10.13
N TYR A 143 -9.71 -26.03 10.20
CA TYR A 143 -10.55 -26.88 9.35
C TYR A 143 -10.48 -26.45 7.87
N ASN A 144 -10.67 -25.15 7.60
CA ASN A 144 -10.57 -24.60 6.24
C ASN A 144 -9.18 -24.80 5.63
N LYS A 145 -8.12 -24.73 6.43
CA LYS A 145 -6.74 -24.98 5.98
C LYS A 145 -6.50 -26.44 5.62
N LEU A 146 -7.09 -27.38 6.36
CA LEU A 146 -7.00 -28.81 6.06
C LEU A 146 -7.79 -29.16 4.79
N LEU A 147 -9.03 -28.68 4.66
CA LEU A 147 -9.82 -28.81 3.43
C LEU A 147 -9.11 -28.21 2.21
N GLN A 148 -8.58 -27.00 2.35
CA GLN A 148 -7.82 -26.34 1.27
C GLN A 148 -6.59 -27.16 0.87
N LYS A 149 -5.84 -27.72 1.82
CA LYS A 149 -4.71 -28.60 1.50
C LYS A 149 -5.16 -29.84 0.73
N GLN A 150 -6.28 -30.44 1.12
CA GLN A 150 -6.81 -31.65 0.49
C GLN A 150 -7.34 -31.36 -0.93
N ILE A 151 -8.05 -30.23 -1.12
CA ILE A 151 -8.53 -29.75 -2.42
C ILE A 151 -7.37 -29.34 -3.34
N ILE A 152 -6.33 -28.68 -2.80
CA ILE A 152 -5.15 -28.32 -3.57
C ILE A 152 -4.43 -29.59 -4.02
N PHE A 153 -4.26 -30.57 -3.14
CA PHE A 153 -3.63 -31.86 -3.44
C PHE A 153 -4.36 -32.62 -4.57
N THR A 154 -5.69 -32.70 -4.51
CA THR A 154 -6.49 -33.32 -5.57
C THR A 154 -6.45 -32.53 -6.88
N ASN A 155 -6.54 -31.19 -6.82
CA ASN A 155 -6.46 -30.34 -8.02
C ASN A 155 -5.05 -30.28 -8.64
N THR A 156 -4.00 -30.48 -7.84
CA THR A 156 -2.63 -30.63 -8.37
C THR A 156 -2.44 -31.95 -9.10
N MET A 157 -3.07 -33.03 -8.63
CA MET A 157 -3.08 -34.33 -9.32
C MET A 157 -3.90 -34.31 -10.62
N ALA A 158 -4.86 -33.39 -10.74
CA ALA A 158 -5.71 -33.21 -11.93
C ALA A 158 -5.19 -32.17 -12.94
N GLY A 159 -4.05 -31.51 -12.70
CA GLY A 159 -3.47 -30.50 -13.60
C GLY A 159 -4.17 -29.13 -13.63
N GLU A 160 -5.32 -28.96 -12.96
CA GLU A 160 -6.13 -27.73 -13.02
C GLU A 160 -5.46 -26.48 -12.42
N THR A 161 -4.49 -26.64 -11.51
CA THR A 161 -3.89 -25.50 -10.80
C THR A 161 -2.86 -24.71 -11.63
N PHE A 162 -2.31 -25.30 -12.70
CA PHE A 162 -1.31 -24.66 -13.54
C PHE A 162 -1.93 -23.52 -14.37
N TRP A 163 -2.98 -23.83 -15.14
CA TRP A 163 -3.68 -22.84 -15.97
C TRP A 163 -4.32 -21.71 -15.16
N LYS A 164 -4.86 -22.02 -13.96
CA LYS A 164 -5.37 -20.99 -13.03
C LYS A 164 -4.26 -20.04 -12.56
N LYS A 165 -3.02 -20.53 -12.35
CA LYS A 165 -1.87 -19.68 -11.98
C LYS A 165 -1.35 -18.84 -13.15
N VAL A 166 -1.28 -19.41 -14.36
CA VAL A 166 -0.86 -18.71 -15.58
C VAL A 166 -1.85 -17.61 -15.93
N LEU A 167 -3.14 -17.93 -16.00
CA LEU A 167 -4.21 -16.96 -16.30
C LEU A 167 -4.20 -15.81 -15.28
N ARG A 168 -4.03 -16.11 -13.99
CA ARG A 168 -3.92 -15.07 -12.95
C ARG A 168 -2.73 -14.14 -13.18
N LYS A 169 -1.56 -14.68 -13.56
CA LYS A 169 -0.37 -13.86 -13.86
C LYS A 169 -0.58 -13.00 -15.11
N ILE A 170 -1.23 -13.52 -16.14
CA ILE A 170 -1.56 -12.76 -17.36
C ILE A 170 -2.50 -11.62 -17.01
N ILE A 171 -3.61 -11.89 -16.32
CA ILE A 171 -4.57 -10.86 -15.89
C ILE A 171 -3.87 -9.79 -15.04
N GLN A 172 -3.04 -10.19 -14.07
CA GLN A 172 -2.27 -9.26 -13.26
C GLN A 172 -1.28 -8.44 -14.09
N GLY A 173 -0.58 -9.06 -15.04
CA GLY A 173 0.36 -8.40 -15.94
C GLY A 173 -0.32 -7.38 -16.84
N THR A 174 -1.40 -7.77 -17.52
CA THR A 174 -2.19 -6.89 -18.38
C THR A 174 -2.77 -5.71 -17.58
N PHE A 175 -3.32 -5.98 -16.39
CA PHE A 175 -3.85 -4.93 -15.52
C PHE A 175 -2.75 -3.92 -15.13
N LEU A 176 -1.58 -4.41 -14.68
CA LEU A 176 -0.46 -3.53 -14.32
C LEU A 176 0.06 -2.74 -15.52
N PHE A 177 0.10 -3.34 -16.71
CA PHE A 177 0.53 -2.66 -17.93
C PHE A 177 -0.43 -1.54 -18.34
N VAL A 178 -1.74 -1.80 -18.32
CA VAL A 178 -2.76 -0.78 -18.61
C VAL A 178 -2.68 0.36 -17.60
N MET A 179 -2.54 0.05 -16.30
CA MET A 179 -2.36 1.06 -15.26
C MET A 179 -1.09 1.88 -15.47
N ALA A 180 0.01 1.24 -15.87
CA ALA A 180 1.25 1.94 -16.19
C ALA A 180 1.08 2.92 -17.36
N ILE A 181 0.38 2.52 -18.43
CA ILE A 181 0.07 3.42 -19.56
C ILE A 181 -0.75 4.62 -19.08
N ILE A 182 -1.82 4.39 -18.32
CA ILE A 182 -2.69 5.47 -17.81
C ILE A 182 -1.89 6.47 -16.96
N ILE A 183 -0.97 5.99 -16.13
CA ILE A 183 -0.13 6.83 -15.27
C ILE A 183 0.93 7.60 -16.07
N ILE A 184 1.56 6.97 -17.07
CA ILE A 184 2.64 7.57 -17.87
C ILE A 184 2.08 8.56 -18.90
N PHE A 185 0.87 8.32 -19.41
CA PHE A 185 0.24 9.12 -20.45
C PHE A 185 0.27 10.64 -20.21
N PRO A 186 -0.12 11.20 -19.04
CA PRO A 186 -0.06 12.64 -18.81
C PRO A 186 1.36 13.21 -18.85
N PHE A 187 2.37 12.44 -18.42
CA PHE A 187 3.77 12.87 -18.50
C PHE A 187 4.28 12.84 -19.94
N TYR A 188 3.89 11.83 -20.70
CA TYR A 188 4.15 11.77 -22.14
C TYR A 188 3.52 12.96 -22.86
N TRP A 189 2.25 13.26 -22.58
CA TRP A 189 1.54 14.40 -23.16
C TRP A 189 2.19 15.73 -22.78
N MET A 190 2.62 15.88 -21.52
CA MET A 190 3.32 17.06 -21.03
C MET A 190 4.63 17.32 -21.79
N ILE A 191 5.47 16.29 -21.96
CA ILE A 191 6.75 16.40 -22.70
C ILE A 191 6.50 16.68 -24.19
N LEU A 192 5.50 16.02 -24.78
CA LEU A 192 5.17 16.21 -26.18
C LEU A 192 4.60 17.61 -26.44
N THR A 193 3.83 18.15 -25.51
CA THR A 193 3.27 19.51 -25.60
C THR A 193 4.33 20.59 -25.37
N SER A 194 5.32 20.35 -24.49
CA SER A 194 6.38 21.33 -24.24
C SER A 194 7.31 21.57 -25.44
N VAL A 195 7.34 20.64 -26.40
CA VAL A 195 8.14 20.75 -27.62
C VAL A 195 7.32 21.13 -28.86
N ARG A 196 6.03 21.44 -28.73
CA ARG A 196 5.20 21.90 -29.86
C ARG A 196 5.61 23.30 -30.33
N GLY A 197 5.41 23.59 -31.61
CA GLY A 197 5.45 24.95 -32.14
C GLY A 197 4.41 25.85 -31.45
N LEU A 198 4.74 27.13 -31.24
CA LEU A 198 3.89 28.08 -30.50
C LEU A 198 2.53 28.34 -31.16
N ASP A 199 2.46 28.18 -32.48
CA ASP A 199 1.28 28.47 -33.30
C ASP A 199 0.30 27.29 -33.38
N GLU A 200 0.67 26.12 -32.83
CA GLU A 200 -0.14 24.89 -32.92
C GLU A 200 -1.31 24.84 -31.94
N PHE A 201 -1.36 25.75 -30.97
CA PHE A 201 -2.48 25.84 -30.03
C PHE A 201 -3.58 26.73 -30.62
N ASP A 202 -4.62 26.08 -31.11
CA ASP A 202 -5.89 26.68 -31.47
C ASP A 202 -6.91 26.45 -30.34
N PRO A 203 -7.42 27.51 -29.68
CA PRO A 203 -8.48 27.38 -28.68
C PRO A 203 -9.78 26.75 -29.21
N LEU A 204 -9.97 26.75 -30.54
CA LEU A 204 -11.20 26.33 -31.20
C LEU A 204 -11.11 24.93 -31.82
N ALA A 205 -9.93 24.30 -31.84
CA ALA A 205 -9.74 22.96 -32.41
C ALA A 205 -9.08 22.00 -31.40
N PRO A 206 -9.47 20.72 -31.38
CA PRO A 206 -8.80 19.73 -30.55
C PRO A 206 -7.34 19.59 -30.99
N THR A 207 -6.41 19.72 -30.04
CA THR A 207 -4.98 19.55 -30.30
C THR A 207 -4.73 18.14 -30.87
N SER A 208 -4.07 18.08 -32.03
CA SER A 208 -3.63 16.82 -32.64
C SER A 208 -2.84 15.98 -31.63
N PHE A 209 -2.88 14.65 -31.73
CA PHE A 209 -2.12 13.79 -30.81
C PHE A 209 -0.60 13.98 -30.96
N PHE A 210 -0.13 14.27 -32.18
CA PHE A 210 1.28 14.50 -32.47
C PHE A 210 1.54 15.97 -32.83
N PRO A 211 2.72 16.53 -32.50
CA PRO A 211 3.14 17.85 -32.96
C PRO A 211 3.27 17.89 -34.48
N SER A 212 2.84 18.97 -35.11
CA SER A 212 3.18 19.21 -36.52
C SER A 212 4.64 19.64 -36.69
N SER A 213 5.21 20.25 -35.65
CA SER A 213 6.58 20.72 -35.57
C SER A 213 7.15 20.51 -34.16
N TYR A 214 8.39 20.05 -34.09
CA TYR A 214 9.15 19.92 -32.84
C TYR A 214 10.07 21.13 -32.71
N THR A 215 9.88 21.95 -31.68
CA THR A 215 10.67 23.16 -31.41
C THR A 215 11.10 23.23 -29.95
N TRP A 216 12.25 23.84 -29.71
CA TRP A 216 12.76 24.13 -28.35
C TRP A 216 12.50 25.58 -27.93
N GLU A 217 11.63 26.29 -28.66
CA GLU A 217 11.38 27.72 -28.44
C GLU A 217 10.76 27.99 -27.08
N ALA A 218 9.82 27.16 -26.64
CA ALA A 218 9.23 27.27 -25.30
C ALA A 218 10.31 27.19 -24.20
N TYR A 219 11.32 26.33 -24.36
CA TYR A 219 12.43 26.25 -23.42
C TYR A 219 13.34 27.47 -23.50
N ARG A 220 13.70 27.94 -24.70
CA ARG A 220 14.50 29.17 -24.87
C ARG A 220 13.83 30.35 -24.18
N LYS A 221 12.54 30.59 -24.47
CA LYS A 221 11.75 31.66 -23.84
C LYS A 221 11.61 31.49 -22.33
N LEU A 222 11.50 30.25 -21.83
CA LEU A 222 11.49 29.97 -20.39
C LEU A 222 12.82 30.32 -19.71
N PHE A 223 13.95 30.07 -20.35
CA PHE A 223 15.27 30.39 -19.79
C PHE A 223 15.69 31.86 -20.00
N GLU A 224 15.18 32.49 -21.05
CA GLU A 224 15.25 33.93 -21.30
C GLU A 224 14.29 34.73 -20.41
N TYR A 225 13.28 34.07 -19.82
CA TYR A 225 12.36 34.70 -18.89
C TYR A 225 13.12 35.30 -17.71
N VAL A 226 12.93 36.61 -17.56
CA VAL A 226 13.41 37.40 -16.43
C VAL A 226 12.20 37.88 -15.66
N GLY A 227 11.97 37.33 -14.46
CA GLY A 227 10.95 37.81 -13.53
C GLY A 227 11.53 38.84 -12.56
N GLY A 228 10.70 39.78 -12.09
CA GLY A 228 11.08 40.81 -11.11
C GLY A 228 10.74 42.22 -11.59
N SER A 229 9.81 42.90 -10.91
CA SER A 229 9.27 44.22 -11.30
C SER A 229 10.25 45.39 -11.10
N SER A 230 11.47 45.13 -10.61
CA SER A 230 12.46 46.17 -10.38
C SER A 230 13.68 45.96 -11.25
N SER A 231 14.11 47.02 -11.93
CA SER A 231 15.36 47.11 -12.70
C SER A 231 16.61 46.66 -11.94
N MET A 232 16.51 46.52 -10.61
CA MET A 232 17.56 46.10 -9.69
C MET A 232 17.66 44.58 -9.47
N PHE A 233 16.59 43.80 -9.75
CA PHE A 233 16.57 42.35 -9.52
C PHE A 233 15.91 41.60 -10.68
N LYS A 234 16.71 41.37 -11.73
CA LYS A 234 16.39 40.41 -12.79
C LYS A 234 16.53 39.00 -12.23
N VAL A 235 15.42 38.33 -11.92
CA VAL A 235 15.41 36.93 -11.46
C VAL A 235 15.33 36.02 -12.68
N THR A 236 16.46 35.40 -13.02
CA THR A 236 16.57 34.43 -14.12
C THR A 236 16.02 33.06 -13.68
N MET A 237 15.62 32.23 -14.65
CA MET A 237 15.21 30.84 -14.44
C MET A 237 16.14 30.04 -13.49
N GLN A 238 17.45 30.27 -13.61
CA GLN A 238 18.48 29.65 -12.77
C GLN A 238 18.32 30.00 -11.28
N ARG A 239 17.97 31.25 -10.96
CA ARG A 239 17.80 31.72 -9.58
C ARG A 239 16.58 31.07 -8.92
N PHE A 240 15.45 30.92 -9.64
CA PHE A 240 14.28 30.21 -9.10
C PHE A 240 14.59 28.75 -8.74
N PHE A 241 15.42 28.09 -9.55
CA PHE A 241 15.89 26.73 -9.29
C PHE A 241 16.78 26.67 -8.03
N ILE A 242 17.75 27.58 -7.93
CA ILE A 242 18.64 27.69 -6.76
C ILE A 242 17.83 28.00 -5.50
N ASN A 243 16.88 28.95 -5.56
CA ASN A 243 15.99 29.28 -4.45
C ASN A 243 15.20 28.04 -4.00
N SER A 244 14.57 27.32 -4.93
CA SER A 244 13.84 26.10 -4.61
C SER A 244 14.72 25.06 -3.93
N ILE A 245 15.95 24.84 -4.40
CA ILE A 245 16.90 23.92 -3.76
C ILE A 245 17.26 24.42 -2.36
N LEU A 246 17.69 25.68 -2.22
CA LEU A 246 18.13 26.23 -0.96
C LEU A 246 17.02 26.19 0.09
N ILE A 247 15.82 26.64 -0.27
CA ILE A 247 14.67 26.68 0.64
C ILE A 247 14.26 25.25 1.02
N SER A 248 14.09 24.35 0.04
CA SER A 248 13.63 22.98 0.34
C SER A 248 14.64 22.18 1.15
N PHE A 249 15.93 22.31 0.83
CA PHE A 249 17.00 21.62 1.54
C PHE A 249 17.22 22.17 2.95
N THR A 250 17.24 23.50 3.12
CA THR A 250 17.40 24.15 4.43
C THR A 250 16.23 23.84 5.34
N THR A 251 15.00 23.95 4.84
CA THR A 251 13.78 23.60 5.58
C THR A 251 13.83 22.14 6.03
N THR A 252 14.16 21.23 5.11
CA THR A 252 14.23 19.79 5.40
C THR A 252 15.29 19.46 6.45
N ILE A 253 16.49 20.04 6.35
CA ILE A 253 17.58 19.79 7.31
C ILE A 253 17.19 20.29 8.70
N LEU A 254 16.75 21.54 8.82
CA LEU A 254 16.36 22.11 10.10
C LEU A 254 15.19 21.33 10.71
N GLN A 255 14.20 20.96 9.89
CA GLN A 255 13.09 20.12 10.29
C GLN A 255 13.53 18.77 10.84
N LEU A 256 14.45 18.09 10.15
CA LEU A 256 14.96 16.79 10.62
C LEU A 256 15.80 16.92 11.88
N LEU A 257 16.66 17.93 11.99
CA LEU A 257 17.47 18.14 13.19
C LEU A 257 16.57 18.28 14.42
N ILE A 258 15.55 19.13 14.34
CA ILE A 258 14.56 19.32 15.41
C ILE A 258 13.79 18.02 15.66
N SER A 259 13.34 17.36 14.59
CA SER A 259 12.52 16.15 14.70
C SER A 259 13.26 14.95 15.28
N ILE A 260 14.54 14.78 14.95
CA ILE A 260 15.39 13.72 15.47
C ILE A 260 15.63 13.92 16.97
N ILE A 261 15.96 15.15 17.39
CA ILE A 261 16.21 15.47 18.80
C ILE A 261 14.91 15.30 19.61
N ALA A 262 13.81 15.90 19.15
CA ALA A 262 12.51 15.81 19.81
C ALA A 262 12.01 14.36 19.86
N GLY A 263 12.12 13.62 18.74
CA GLY A 263 11.72 12.22 18.66
C GLY A 263 12.54 11.32 19.57
N PHE A 264 13.86 11.52 19.64
CA PHE A 264 14.72 10.78 20.58
C PHE A 264 14.37 11.09 22.04
N GLY A 265 14.10 12.36 22.36
CA GLY A 265 13.63 12.78 23.68
C GLY A 265 12.33 12.07 24.04
N LEU A 266 11.31 12.15 23.17
CA LEU A 266 10.00 11.53 23.36
C LEU A 266 10.06 10.01 23.49
N ALA A 267 10.91 9.32 22.72
CA ALA A 267 11.07 7.87 22.82
C ALA A 267 11.66 7.40 24.15
N ASN A 268 12.49 8.25 24.77
CA ASN A 268 13.24 7.91 25.99
C ASN A 268 12.67 8.51 27.27
N TRP A 269 11.72 9.44 27.14
CA TRP A 269 11.01 10.04 28.26
C TRP A 269 10.05 9.01 28.87
N LYS A 270 10.19 8.69 30.17
CA LYS A 270 9.37 7.67 30.86
C LYS A 270 8.32 8.24 31.81
N THR A 271 8.11 9.56 31.83
CA THR A 271 7.24 10.20 32.83
C THR A 271 5.82 10.36 32.32
N LYS A 272 4.84 10.41 33.25
CA LYS A 272 3.40 10.61 32.98
C LYS A 272 3.03 11.71 31.94
N PRO A 273 3.68 12.90 31.87
CA PRO A 273 3.31 13.93 30.88
C PRO A 273 3.58 13.54 29.41
N GLN A 274 4.35 12.48 29.14
CA GLN A 274 4.63 12.03 27.78
C GLN A 274 3.34 11.74 26.98
N GLY A 275 2.36 11.10 27.62
CA GLY A 275 1.07 10.81 26.99
C GLY A 275 0.29 12.07 26.61
N ILE A 276 0.30 13.08 27.49
CA ILE A 276 -0.39 14.36 27.26
C ILE A 276 0.28 15.12 26.12
N ILE A 277 1.62 15.21 26.12
CA ILE A 277 2.37 15.89 25.05
C ILE A 277 2.10 15.22 23.70
N LEU A 278 2.12 13.88 23.64
CA LEU A 278 1.79 13.15 22.42
C LEU A 278 0.35 13.43 21.96
N ILE A 279 -0.63 13.43 22.87
CA ILE A 279 -2.03 13.75 22.54
C ILE A 279 -2.16 15.17 21.98
N VAL A 280 -1.53 16.16 22.62
CA VAL A 280 -1.54 17.55 22.15
C VAL A 280 -0.89 17.67 20.77
N MET A 281 0.26 17.02 20.58
CA MET A 281 0.92 16.95 19.27
C MET A 281 -0.02 16.35 18.21
N PHE A 282 -0.63 15.20 18.47
CA PHE A 282 -1.57 14.61 17.52
C PHE A 282 -2.79 15.47 17.23
N ALA A 283 -3.32 16.17 18.24
CA ALA A 283 -4.42 17.11 18.05
C ALA A 283 -4.07 18.20 17.03
N THR A 284 -2.82 18.69 17.01
CA THR A 284 -2.39 19.67 15.99
C THR A 284 -2.33 19.09 14.58
N VAL A 285 -2.04 17.79 14.41
CA VAL A 285 -2.06 17.14 13.09
C VAL A 285 -3.49 16.94 12.56
N MET A 286 -4.49 16.92 13.45
CA MET A 286 -5.91 16.82 13.06
C MET A 286 -6.45 18.15 12.52
N VAL A 287 -5.81 19.27 12.86
CA VAL A 287 -6.16 20.58 12.28
C VAL A 287 -5.51 20.67 10.90
N PRO A 288 -6.28 20.91 9.82
CA PRO A 288 -5.71 21.09 8.49
C PRO A 288 -4.79 22.32 8.49
N GLY A 289 -3.59 22.18 7.93
CA GLY A 289 -2.59 23.25 7.91
C GLY A 289 -3.10 24.52 7.20
N GLU A 290 -4.02 24.34 6.26
CA GLU A 290 -4.70 25.37 5.50
C GLU A 290 -5.55 26.28 6.40
N ALA A 291 -6.17 25.74 7.46
CA ALA A 291 -6.92 26.55 8.42
C ALA A 291 -5.99 27.42 9.30
N MET A 292 -4.73 27.02 9.45
CA MET A 292 -3.74 27.73 10.26
C MET A 292 -2.98 28.81 9.47
N LEU A 293 -3.17 28.89 8.15
CA LEU A 293 -2.41 29.75 7.24
C LEU A 293 -2.46 31.23 7.62
N ILE A 294 -3.65 31.78 7.90
CA ILE A 294 -3.82 33.20 8.21
C ILE A 294 -3.08 33.55 9.50
N GLY A 295 -3.23 32.72 10.53
CA GLY A 295 -2.52 32.91 11.80
C GLY A 295 -1.01 32.87 11.61
N GLN A 296 -0.51 31.89 10.85
CA GLN A 296 0.91 31.77 10.53
C GLN A 296 1.44 32.99 9.76
N TYR A 297 0.66 33.51 8.81
CA TYR A 297 1.02 34.72 8.06
C TYR A 297 1.14 35.93 8.98
N ILE A 298 0.18 36.14 9.89
CA ILE A 298 0.22 37.24 10.87
C ILE A 298 1.50 37.19 11.69
N TYR A 299 1.88 36.02 12.22
CA TYR A 299 3.12 35.88 13.00
C TYR A 299 4.36 36.22 12.18
N ILE A 300 4.42 35.80 10.91
CA ILE A 300 5.58 36.07 10.04
C ILE A 300 5.71 37.55 9.70
N VAL A 301 4.58 38.24 9.53
CA VAL A 301 4.56 39.70 9.35
C VAL A 301 4.99 40.40 10.64
N GLN A 302 4.48 39.98 11.80
CA GLN A 302 4.86 40.55 13.11
C GLN A 302 6.34 40.35 13.43
N LEU A 303 6.93 39.22 13.03
CA LEU A 303 8.36 38.96 13.15
C LEU A 303 9.22 39.73 12.14
N GLY A 304 8.62 40.50 11.23
CA GLY A 304 9.33 41.25 10.19
C GLY A 304 9.99 40.35 9.13
N LEU A 305 9.58 39.08 9.02
CA LEU A 305 10.22 38.11 8.12
C LEU A 305 9.59 38.07 6.73
N LYS A 306 8.49 38.80 6.48
CA LYS A 306 7.81 38.86 5.16
C LYS A 306 8.80 39.20 4.03
N ASN A 307 8.60 38.61 2.84
CA ASN A 307 9.48 38.78 1.67
C ASN A 307 10.94 38.31 1.85
N THR A 308 11.27 37.59 2.92
CA THR A 308 12.63 37.06 3.14
C THR A 308 12.70 35.55 2.95
N PHE A 309 13.92 35.02 2.75
CA PHE A 309 14.20 33.58 2.80
C PHE A 309 13.61 32.90 4.04
N TRP A 310 13.71 33.53 5.21
CA TRP A 310 13.29 32.96 6.48
C TRP A 310 11.76 32.81 6.60
N SER A 311 10.98 33.63 5.88
CA SER A 311 9.53 33.43 5.83
C SER A 311 9.11 32.07 5.29
N LEU A 312 9.96 31.45 4.46
CA LEU A 312 9.69 30.17 3.81
C LEU A 312 10.22 28.99 4.60
N VAL A 313 11.15 29.22 5.53
CA VAL A 313 11.85 28.19 6.28
C VAL A 313 11.26 28.04 7.69
N VAL A 314 11.26 29.14 8.47
CA VAL A 314 10.97 29.14 9.91
C VAL A 314 9.66 28.45 10.28
N PRO A 315 8.53 28.67 9.57
CA PRO A 315 7.28 28.04 9.96
C PRO A 315 7.27 26.50 9.88
N PHE A 316 8.13 25.92 9.03
CA PHE A 316 8.08 24.49 8.71
C PHE A 316 9.23 23.68 9.34
N ILE A 317 10.12 24.32 10.11
CA ILE A 317 11.19 23.61 10.82
C ILE A 317 10.67 22.72 11.96
N SER A 318 9.42 22.87 12.38
CA SER A 318 8.79 21.98 13.36
C SER A 318 7.60 21.28 12.71
N ASN A 319 7.77 19.98 12.45
CA ASN A 319 6.72 19.16 11.86
C ASN A 319 6.38 17.99 12.78
N VAL A 320 5.17 18.04 13.34
CA VAL A 320 4.72 17.07 14.34
C VAL A 320 4.69 15.64 13.81
N PHE A 321 4.26 15.45 12.57
CA PHE A 321 4.25 14.14 11.93
C PHE A 321 5.68 13.55 11.83
N THR A 322 6.66 14.37 11.49
CA THR A 322 8.07 13.95 11.39
C THR A 322 8.65 13.63 12.77
N ILE A 323 8.35 14.45 13.78
CA ILE A 323 8.72 14.19 15.18
C ILE A 323 8.16 12.84 15.64
N TYR A 324 6.90 12.57 15.32
CA TYR A 324 6.24 11.31 15.66
C TYR A 324 6.88 10.10 14.95
N LEU A 325 7.19 10.21 13.66
CA LEU A 325 7.91 9.17 12.92
C LEU A 325 9.27 8.86 13.56
N MET A 326 10.02 9.89 13.96
CA MET A 326 11.30 9.72 14.66
C MET A 326 11.10 9.08 16.04
N ALA A 327 10.10 9.52 16.81
CA ALA A 327 9.80 8.95 18.12
C ALA A 327 9.47 7.45 18.03
N ASN A 328 8.66 7.06 17.05
CA ASN A 328 8.35 5.66 16.79
C ASN A 328 9.59 4.85 16.42
N ALA A 329 10.43 5.38 15.52
CA ALA A 329 11.64 4.70 15.09
C ALA A 329 12.66 4.54 16.22
N PHE A 330 12.82 5.55 17.08
CA PHE A 330 13.69 5.41 18.25
C PHE A 330 13.10 4.47 19.31
N SER A 331 11.77 4.38 19.41
CA SER A 331 11.09 3.46 20.34
C SER A 331 11.18 2.01 19.90
N SER A 332 11.35 1.72 18.61
CA SER A 332 11.57 0.36 18.10
C SER A 332 12.99 -0.15 18.37
N VAL A 333 13.94 0.72 18.70
CA VAL A 333 15.27 0.32 19.19
C VAL A 333 15.08 -0.35 20.55
N GLY A 334 15.32 -1.66 20.59
CA GLY A 334 15.04 -2.50 21.76
C GLY A 334 15.65 -1.95 23.05
N LYS A 335 14.88 -2.02 24.16
CA LYS A 335 15.35 -1.58 25.50
C LYS A 335 16.64 -2.30 25.91
N SER A 336 16.85 -3.54 25.45
CA SER A 336 18.08 -4.33 25.65
C SER A 336 19.31 -3.64 25.08
N VAL A 337 19.23 -3.04 23.89
CA VAL A 337 20.33 -2.31 23.25
C VAL A 337 20.74 -1.10 24.10
N LYS A 338 19.74 -0.37 24.61
CA LYS A 338 19.99 0.77 25.51
C LYS A 338 20.61 0.34 26.84
N SER A 339 20.17 -0.80 27.40
CA SER A 339 20.74 -1.34 28.64
C SER A 339 22.17 -1.84 28.43
N ALA A 340 22.45 -2.54 27.32
CA ALA A 340 23.80 -2.97 26.96
C ALA A 340 24.75 -1.78 26.82
N ALA A 341 24.34 -0.74 26.09
CA ALA A 341 25.14 0.48 25.97
C ALA A 341 25.44 1.16 27.31
N LYS A 342 24.52 1.08 28.28
CA LYS A 342 24.76 1.57 29.65
C LYS A 342 25.78 0.73 30.41
N VAL A 343 25.75 -0.59 30.24
CA VAL A 343 26.76 -1.51 30.81
C VAL A 343 28.14 -1.22 30.20
N ASP A 344 28.20 -0.89 28.91
CA ASP A 344 29.42 -0.46 28.22
C ASP A 344 29.87 0.97 28.60
N GLY A 345 29.20 1.62 29.57
CA GLY A 345 29.57 2.95 30.08
C GLY A 345 29.30 4.11 29.11
N LEU A 346 28.48 3.92 28.07
CA LEU A 346 28.13 5.00 27.14
C LEU A 346 27.22 6.03 27.82
N SER A 347 27.62 7.30 27.76
CA SER A 347 26.73 8.43 28.13
C SER A 347 25.54 8.52 27.17
N THR A 348 24.43 9.14 27.60
CA THR A 348 23.22 9.28 26.77
C THR A 348 23.50 9.95 25.42
N PHE A 349 24.39 10.95 25.40
CA PHE A 349 24.80 11.63 24.18
C PHE A 349 25.62 10.72 23.25
N LYS A 350 26.57 9.95 23.81
CA LYS A 350 27.33 8.96 23.02
C LYS A 350 26.42 7.85 22.49
N TYR A 351 25.47 7.38 23.30
CA TYR A 351 24.45 6.41 22.87
C TYR A 351 23.59 6.96 21.72
N PHE A 352 23.15 8.22 21.81
CA PHE A 352 22.39 8.88 20.74
C PHE A 352 23.15 8.85 19.41
N TRP A 353 24.38 9.39 19.37
CA TRP A 353 25.14 9.50 18.12
C TRP A 353 25.68 8.18 17.59
N LYS A 354 26.17 7.28 18.45
CA LYS A 354 26.85 6.05 18.02
C LYS A 354 25.92 4.87 17.82
N VAL A 355 24.78 4.80 18.51
CA VAL A 355 23.92 3.62 18.53
C VAL A 355 22.52 3.95 18.03
N ALA A 356 21.83 4.89 18.67
CA ALA A 356 20.43 5.16 18.35
C ALA A 356 20.26 5.75 16.96
N LEU A 357 21.03 6.79 16.61
CA LEU A 357 20.88 7.51 15.34
C LEU A 357 21.19 6.63 14.11
N PRO A 358 22.27 5.82 14.09
CA PRO A 358 22.51 4.90 12.96
C PRO A 358 21.45 3.80 12.84
N SER A 359 20.85 3.37 13.96
CA SER A 359 19.82 2.33 13.96
C SER A 359 18.54 2.76 13.24
N VAL A 360 18.22 4.05 13.25
CA VAL A 360 17.01 4.61 12.61
C VAL A 360 17.29 5.27 11.26
N ARG A 361 18.45 5.01 10.64
CA ARG A 361 18.88 5.63 9.37
C ARG A 361 17.84 5.49 8.25
N SER A 362 17.16 4.36 8.17
CA SER A 362 16.11 4.14 7.16
C SER A 362 14.96 5.15 7.30
N THR A 363 14.52 5.38 8.55
CA THR A 363 13.48 6.36 8.87
C THR A 363 13.96 7.78 8.58
N ILE A 364 15.20 8.13 8.94
CA ILE A 364 15.78 9.45 8.65
C ILE A 364 15.76 9.75 7.15
N ILE A 365 16.22 8.79 6.32
CA ILE A 365 16.21 8.94 4.86
C ILE A 365 14.78 9.09 4.34
N THR A 366 13.85 8.28 4.84
CA THR A 366 12.44 8.34 4.44
C THR A 366 11.83 9.71 4.77
N SER A 367 12.05 10.20 6.00
CA SER A 367 11.57 11.51 6.43
C SER A 367 12.25 12.66 5.68
N PHE A 368 13.53 12.54 5.33
CA PHE A 368 14.23 13.50 4.47
C PHE A 368 13.54 13.61 3.11
N ILE A 369 13.30 12.49 2.44
CA ILE A 369 12.67 12.47 1.12
C ILE A 369 11.27 13.06 1.17
N ILE A 370 10.44 12.63 2.14
CA ILE A 370 9.06 13.13 2.28
C ILE A 370 9.05 14.64 2.53
N SER A 371 9.92 15.13 3.42
CA SER A 371 9.97 16.55 3.77
C SER A 371 10.53 17.41 2.62
N LEU A 372 11.54 16.90 1.91
CA LEU A 372 12.10 17.55 0.72
C LEU A 372 11.06 17.65 -0.40
N ILE A 373 10.28 16.58 -0.64
CA ILE A 373 9.17 16.60 -1.61
C ILE A 373 8.11 17.62 -1.19
N SER A 374 7.73 17.63 0.08
CA SER A 374 6.73 18.56 0.59
C SER A 374 7.17 20.02 0.43
N SER A 375 8.42 20.33 0.79
CA SER A 375 8.95 21.69 0.70
C SER A 375 9.20 22.13 -0.74
N TRP A 376 9.68 21.20 -1.61
CA TRP A 376 9.83 21.47 -3.04
C TRP A 376 8.48 21.76 -3.69
N ASN A 377 7.42 21.03 -3.38
CA ASN A 377 6.10 21.21 -4.01
C ASN A 377 5.29 22.37 -3.41
N ALA A 378 5.83 23.10 -2.43
CA ALA A 378 5.10 24.18 -1.78
C ALA A 378 4.89 25.36 -2.74
N VAL A 379 3.62 25.68 -3.00
CA VAL A 379 3.21 26.82 -3.84
C VAL A 379 2.45 27.84 -3.00
N LEU A 380 1.42 27.36 -2.28
CA LEU A 380 0.44 28.21 -1.61
C LEU A 380 1.07 29.16 -0.57
N TRP A 381 1.98 28.67 0.26
CA TRP A 381 2.63 29.50 1.27
C TRP A 381 3.58 30.54 0.65
N PRO A 382 4.52 30.18 -0.25
CA PRO A 382 5.34 31.15 -0.97
C PRO A 382 4.52 32.25 -1.66
N THR A 383 3.42 31.91 -2.34
CA THR A 383 2.57 32.90 -3.02
C THR A 383 1.89 33.89 -2.08
N MET A 384 1.68 33.52 -0.82
CA MET A 384 1.03 34.37 0.17
C MET A 384 2.03 35.31 0.86
N VAL A 385 3.23 34.81 1.17
CA VAL A 385 4.20 35.53 2.01
C VAL A 385 5.24 36.32 1.22
N LEU A 386 5.47 35.95 -0.03
CA LEU A 386 6.33 36.67 -0.96
C LEU A 386 5.49 37.58 -1.86
N GLY A 387 5.88 38.84 -1.96
CA GLY A 387 5.35 39.79 -2.92
C GLY A 387 6.07 39.71 -4.27
N SER A 388 5.52 40.42 -5.25
CA SER A 388 5.99 40.45 -6.65
C SER A 388 7.46 40.88 -6.84
N ASN A 389 8.05 41.54 -5.83
CA ASN A 389 9.42 42.05 -5.87
C ASN A 389 10.42 41.16 -5.12
N SER A 390 9.98 40.01 -4.62
CA SER A 390 10.85 39.11 -3.86
C SER A 390 11.88 38.42 -4.76
N GLU A 391 13.15 38.42 -4.34
CA GLU A 391 14.21 37.64 -4.99
C GLU A 391 14.12 36.13 -4.66
N TRP A 392 13.30 35.74 -3.69
CA TRP A 392 13.18 34.39 -3.12
C TRP A 392 12.05 33.56 -3.74
N VAL A 393 11.49 34.02 -4.86
CA VAL A 393 10.47 33.27 -5.60
C VAL A 393 11.03 31.87 -5.94
N THR A 394 10.21 30.85 -5.70
CA THR A 394 10.56 29.45 -5.96
C THR A 394 10.09 29.03 -7.35
N LEU A 395 10.71 28.00 -7.92
CA LEU A 395 10.31 27.43 -9.20
C LEU A 395 8.83 26.97 -9.25
N PRO A 396 8.29 26.23 -8.26
CA PRO A 396 6.86 25.91 -8.23
C PRO A 396 5.95 27.14 -8.18
N MET A 397 6.34 28.18 -7.43
CA MET A 397 5.59 29.45 -7.39
C MET A 397 5.62 30.15 -8.75
N LEU A 398 6.77 30.17 -9.44
CA LEU A 398 6.85 30.69 -10.80
C LEU A 398 5.89 29.93 -11.72
N LEU A 399 5.89 28.59 -11.68
CA LEU A 399 4.99 27.79 -12.51
C LEU A 399 3.53 28.09 -12.22
N TRP A 400 3.17 28.24 -10.96
CA TRP A 400 1.81 28.63 -10.58
C TRP A 400 1.42 29.98 -11.18
N ASN A 401 2.32 30.97 -11.10
CA ASN A 401 2.11 32.27 -11.71
C ASN A 401 1.96 32.14 -13.23
N LEU A 402 2.81 31.35 -13.90
CA LEU A 402 2.69 31.08 -15.35
C LEU A 402 1.37 30.38 -15.71
N MET A 403 0.88 29.45 -14.88
CA MET A 403 -0.40 28.77 -15.10
C MET A 403 -1.60 29.71 -14.95
N SER A 404 -1.49 30.72 -14.07
CA SER A 404 -2.54 31.71 -13.83
C SER A 404 -2.68 32.76 -14.95
N ILE A 405 -1.66 32.89 -15.81
CA ILE A 405 -1.72 33.75 -17.00
C ILE A 405 -2.76 33.17 -17.96
N GLN A 406 -3.82 33.93 -18.22
CA GLN A 406 -4.81 33.66 -19.26
C GLN A 406 -4.52 34.60 -20.44
N GLY A 407 -4.61 34.09 -21.68
CA GLY A 407 -4.34 34.90 -22.87
C GLY A 407 -5.30 36.09 -22.98
N GLY A 408 -4.75 37.31 -23.02
CA GLY A 408 -5.46 38.59 -23.15
C GLY A 408 -4.47 39.77 -23.09
N GLU A 409 -4.85 40.90 -23.69
CA GLU A 409 -4.04 42.11 -24.00
C GLU A 409 -3.36 42.84 -22.80
N GLN A 410 -3.31 42.26 -21.61
CA GLN A 410 -2.70 42.90 -20.44
C GLN A 410 -1.57 42.05 -19.86
N GLY A 411 -0.37 42.36 -20.34
CA GLY A 411 0.89 42.00 -19.68
C GLY A 411 2.07 42.26 -20.60
N ASP A 412 2.93 43.21 -20.22
CA ASP A 412 4.18 43.60 -20.91
C ASP A 412 5.13 42.42 -21.20
N ILE A 413 4.87 41.25 -20.61
CA ILE A 413 5.58 39.98 -20.82
C ILE A 413 5.23 39.35 -22.19
N LEU A 414 4.10 39.75 -22.80
CA LEU A 414 3.44 39.03 -23.90
C LEU A 414 3.20 39.87 -25.15
N GLU A 415 3.96 40.94 -25.40
CA GLU A 415 3.91 41.64 -26.69
C GLU A 415 4.19 40.68 -27.90
N HIS A 416 4.76 39.50 -27.62
CA HIS A 416 5.07 38.45 -28.59
C HIS A 416 4.16 37.21 -28.54
N PHE A 417 3.10 37.18 -27.72
CA PHE A 417 2.20 36.02 -27.61
C PHE A 417 0.74 36.44 -27.74
N ALA A 418 0.18 36.29 -28.94
CA ALA A 418 -1.24 36.55 -29.22
C ALA A 418 -2.21 35.53 -28.58
N ARG A 419 -1.72 34.45 -27.93
CA ARG A 419 -2.51 33.30 -27.44
C ARG A 419 -1.97 32.74 -26.11
N ASP A 420 -2.83 32.03 -25.36
CA ASP A 420 -2.46 31.33 -24.11
C ASP A 420 -1.27 30.36 -24.36
N PRO A 421 -0.08 30.61 -23.78
CA PRO A 421 1.14 29.87 -24.12
C PRO A 421 1.21 28.52 -23.40
N GLN A 422 0.38 27.56 -23.81
CA GLN A 422 0.32 26.21 -23.21
C GLN A 422 1.68 25.48 -23.29
N ASN A 423 2.43 25.66 -24.37
CA ASN A 423 3.76 25.06 -24.54
C ASN A 423 4.73 25.54 -23.46
N LEU A 424 4.69 26.84 -23.13
CA LEU A 424 5.53 27.43 -22.09
C LEU A 424 5.16 26.89 -20.70
N LYS A 425 3.85 26.78 -20.41
CA LYS A 425 3.34 26.19 -19.17
C LYS A 425 3.83 24.74 -19.01
N MET A 426 3.77 23.94 -20.09
CA MET A 426 4.23 22.55 -20.09
C MET A 426 5.75 22.43 -20.01
N ALA A 427 6.51 23.28 -20.71
CA ALA A 427 7.97 23.33 -20.61
C ALA A 427 8.41 23.65 -19.17
N GLY A 428 7.76 24.63 -18.53
CA GLY A 428 7.96 24.92 -17.12
C GLY A 428 7.69 23.71 -16.22
N ALA A 429 6.57 23.02 -16.42
CA ALA A 429 6.22 21.82 -15.67
C ALA A 429 7.28 20.70 -15.81
N VAL A 430 7.80 20.46 -17.02
CA VAL A 430 8.89 19.51 -17.26
C VAL A 430 10.12 19.86 -16.43
N VAL A 431 10.56 21.13 -16.48
CA VAL A 431 11.75 21.60 -15.74
C VAL A 431 11.58 21.46 -14.23
N SER A 432 10.38 21.74 -13.68
CA SER A 432 10.12 21.61 -12.25
C SER A 432 10.05 20.17 -11.73
N ILE A 433 9.65 19.21 -12.58
CA ILE A 433 9.58 17.80 -12.20
C ILE A 433 10.97 17.12 -12.24
N MET A 434 11.90 17.59 -13.09
CA MET A 434 13.22 16.96 -13.27
C MET A 434 14.00 16.73 -11.96
N PRO A 435 14.13 17.70 -11.04
CA PRO A 435 14.86 17.50 -9.78
C PRO A 435 14.26 16.40 -8.92
N MET A 436 12.93 16.27 -8.92
CA MET A 436 12.22 15.27 -8.15
C MET A 436 12.41 13.86 -8.72
N ILE A 437 12.49 13.73 -10.05
CA ILE A 437 12.88 12.47 -10.70
C ILE A 437 14.29 12.07 -10.29
N ILE A 438 15.23 13.02 -10.29
CA ILE A 438 16.62 12.77 -9.89
C ILE A 438 16.66 12.28 -8.44
N VAL A 439 16.01 13.00 -7.52
CA VAL A 439 15.90 12.60 -6.11
C VAL A 439 15.31 11.20 -5.97
N PHE A 440 14.23 10.89 -6.69
CA PHE A 440 13.58 9.58 -6.67
C PHE A 440 14.51 8.44 -7.12
N ILE A 441 15.25 8.62 -8.22
CA ILE A 441 16.21 7.62 -8.73
C ILE A 441 17.27 7.30 -7.67
N PHE A 442 17.83 8.31 -7.00
CA PHE A 442 18.81 8.10 -5.93
C PHE A 442 18.18 7.54 -4.64
N ALA A 443 16.98 7.99 -4.30
CA ALA A 443 16.23 7.57 -3.11
C ALA A 443 15.80 6.11 -3.16
N ASN A 444 15.37 5.60 -4.32
CA ASN A 444 14.85 4.22 -4.46
C ASN A 444 15.85 3.18 -3.97
N LYS A 445 17.14 3.35 -4.29
CA LYS A 445 18.20 2.43 -3.85
C LYS A 445 18.36 2.42 -2.32
N LEU A 446 18.14 3.57 -1.67
CA LEU A 446 18.23 3.71 -0.22
C LEU A 446 17.03 3.10 0.50
N ILE A 447 15.82 3.33 -0.02
CA ILE A 447 14.57 2.77 0.53
C ILE A 447 14.60 1.24 0.47
N ILE A 448 14.96 0.65 -0.67
CA ILE A 448 15.00 -0.82 -0.86
C ILE A 448 16.01 -1.48 0.11
N LYS A 449 17.17 -0.84 0.32
CA LYS A 449 18.18 -1.33 1.27
C LYS A 449 17.70 -1.28 2.72
N GLY A 450 16.92 -0.25 3.09
CA GLY A 450 16.36 -0.12 4.43
C GLY A 450 15.38 -1.25 4.78
N ILE A 451 14.47 -1.57 3.87
CA ILE A 451 13.45 -2.63 4.04
C ILE A 451 14.09 -4.03 4.09
N SER A 452 15.19 -4.22 3.37
CA SER A 452 15.87 -5.53 3.30
C SER A 452 16.62 -5.88 4.59
N ARG A 453 17.06 -4.89 5.37
CA ARG A 453 17.84 -5.10 6.60
C ARG A 453 16.95 -5.48 7.80
N ASP A 454 15.72 -4.98 7.82
CA ASP A 454 14.72 -5.25 8.87
C ASP A 454 14.18 -6.70 8.84
N ARG A 455 14.40 -7.43 7.74
CA ARG A 455 14.09 -8.86 7.63
C ARG A 455 15.25 -9.78 8.08
N GLY A 456 16.38 -9.21 8.48
CA GLY A 456 17.59 -9.93 8.89
C GLY A 456 17.58 -10.42 10.33
N ASP A 457 16.84 -9.76 11.22
CA ASP A 457 16.67 -10.23 12.61
C ASP A 457 15.54 -11.24 12.66
N LYS A 458 15.93 -12.50 12.52
CA LYS A 458 15.13 -13.65 12.94
C LYS A 458 15.00 -13.60 14.47
N GLY A 459 13.85 -13.10 14.94
CA GLY A 459 13.30 -13.47 16.25
C GLY A 459 12.77 -14.90 16.25
#